data_AF-A0A9J6DMF2-F1
#
_entry.id   AF-A0A9J6DMF2-F1
#
_cell.length_a   1.000
_cell.length_b   1.000
_cell.length_c   1.000
_cell.angle_alpha   90.00
_cell.angle_beta   90.00
_cell.angle_gamma   90.00
#
_symmetry.space_group_name_H-M   'P 1'
#
loop_
_entity.id
_entity.type
_entity.pdbx_description
1 polymer ?
#
loop_
_entity_poly.entity_id
_entity_poly.type
_entity_poly.pdbx_seq_one_letter_code
_entity_poly.pdbx_strand_id
1 'polypeptide(L)'
;MRLQLLKQGEKEQRHLQYRRNLIEQLVGDARARAGKRGPSARLDCEQRLDGKPHFFYKLPGRSGKDCAVCSDRKTKGGRRETVFFCKTCRNNPGLHPGECFERFHTLPQYR
;
A
#
# COMPACT_ATOMS: atom_id res chain seq x y z
N MET A 1 17.08 61.09 11.53
CA MET A 1 15.64 60.72 11.60
C MET A 1 15.49 59.33 10.98
N ARG A 2 15.35 58.28 11.80
CA ARG A 2 14.09 57.54 12.08
C ARG A 2 13.41 57.11 10.77
N LEU A 3 13.24 55.82 10.48
CA LEU A 3 12.12 55.02 10.99
C LEU A 3 12.49 53.52 11.14
N GLN A 4 12.73 53.10 12.39
CA GLN A 4 12.39 51.74 12.81
C GLN A 4 10.90 51.73 13.13
N LEU A 5 10.11 51.03 12.32
CA LEU A 5 8.74 50.66 12.65
C LEU A 5 8.76 49.21 13.13
N LEU A 6 9.11 49.04 14.41
CA LEU A 6 8.91 47.77 15.11
C LEU A 6 7.40 47.62 15.34
N LYS A 7 6.76 46.72 14.58
CA LYS A 7 5.39 46.29 14.85
C LYS A 7 5.38 45.58 16.21
N GLN A 8 4.61 46.14 17.13
CA GLN A 8 4.44 45.65 18.48
C GLN A 8 3.65 44.33 18.46
N GLY A 9 4.19 43.28 19.11
CA GLY A 9 3.41 42.09 19.52
C GLY A 9 3.86 40.73 18.97
N GLU A 10 4.76 40.67 17.99
CA GLU A 10 5.20 39.38 17.43
C GLU A 10 6.50 38.90 18.11
N LYS A 11 6.43 37.72 18.74
CA LYS A 11 7.62 37.09 19.33
C LYS A 11 8.62 36.80 18.21
N GLU A 12 9.86 37.26 18.38
CA GLU A 12 10.95 36.93 17.45
C GLU A 12 11.02 35.42 17.23
N GLN A 13 10.82 34.99 15.99
CA GLN A 13 11.01 33.60 15.63
C GLN A 13 12.49 33.27 15.71
N ARG A 14 12.83 32.29 16.56
CA ARG A 14 14.17 31.72 16.59
C ARG A 14 14.52 31.20 15.20
N HIS A 15 15.75 31.44 14.74
CA HIS A 15 16.22 31.09 13.39
C HIS A 15 15.91 29.64 12.97
N LEU A 16 15.97 28.69 13.90
CA LEU A 16 15.58 27.29 13.66
C LEU A 16 14.09 27.12 13.32
N GLN A 17 13.22 27.87 14.01
CA GLN A 17 11.78 27.85 13.78
C GLN A 17 11.44 28.44 12.40
N TYR A 18 12.13 29.54 12.03
CA TYR A 18 11.99 30.15 10.72
C TYR A 18 12.37 29.17 9.60
N ARG A 19 13.54 28.52 9.70
CA ARG A 19 13.99 27.53 8.71
C ARG A 19 13.03 26.35 8.59
N ARG A 20 12.49 25.85 9.71
CA ARG A 20 11.54 24.73 9.70
C ARG A 20 10.24 25.11 8.99
N ASN A 21 9.66 26.26 9.34
CA ASN A 21 8.43 26.76 8.71
C ASN A 21 8.64 27.02 7.20
N LEU A 22 9.80 27.56 6.82
CA LEU A 22 10.15 27.81 5.42
C LEU A 22 10.22 26.49 4.62
N ILE A 23 10.84 25.45 5.18
CA ILE A 23 10.89 24.13 4.55
C ILE A 23 9.48 23.54 4.39
N GLU A 24 8.64 23.63 5.42
CA GLU A 24 7.26 23.14 5.37
C GLU A 24 6.43 23.89 4.30
N GLN A 25 6.59 25.21 4.18
CA GLN A 25 5.93 26.01 3.15
C GLN A 25 6.42 25.74 1.73
N LEU A 26 7.74 25.55 1.53
CA LEU A 26 8.34 25.31 0.22
C LEU A 26 8.08 23.90 -0.30
N VAL A 27 8.12 22.89 0.59
CA VAL A 27 7.80 21.50 0.22
C VAL A 27 6.30 21.31 0.06
N GLY A 28 5.51 22.11 0.80
CA GLY A 28 4.05 22.01 0.83
C GLY A 28 3.57 20.59 1.12
N ASP A 29 2.43 20.24 0.53
CA ASP A 29 1.85 18.90 0.54
C ASP A 29 2.46 17.98 -0.53
N ALA A 30 3.73 18.13 -0.92
CA ALA A 30 4.39 17.17 -1.82
C ALA A 30 4.45 15.74 -1.23
N ARG A 31 4.25 15.61 0.09
CA ARG A 31 4.04 14.35 0.80
C ARG A 31 2.56 14.00 1.00
N ALA A 32 1.62 14.71 0.36
CA ALA A 32 0.24 14.26 0.22
C ALA A 32 0.32 12.91 -0.47
N ARG A 33 0.20 11.90 0.39
CA ARG A 33 0.32 10.46 0.15
C ARG A 33 -0.06 10.20 -1.28
N ALA A 34 0.91 9.76 -2.10
CA ALA A 34 0.63 9.13 -3.38
C ALA A 34 -0.56 8.20 -3.12
N GLY A 35 -1.75 8.60 -3.63
CA GLY A 35 -3.00 7.94 -3.27
C GLY A 35 -2.77 6.46 -3.45
N LYS A 36 -3.09 5.66 -2.42
CA LYS A 36 -2.84 4.22 -2.42
C LYS A 36 -3.27 3.69 -3.79
N ARG A 37 -2.31 3.38 -4.66
CA ARG A 37 -2.53 2.67 -5.92
C ARG A 37 -2.77 1.21 -5.54
N GLY A 38 -3.85 0.99 -4.79
CA GLY A 38 -4.36 -0.29 -4.39
C GLY A 38 -5.72 -0.44 -5.05
N PRO A 39 -6.01 -1.57 -5.70
CA PRO A 39 -7.32 -1.83 -6.26
C PRO A 39 -8.42 -1.65 -5.21
N SER A 40 -9.60 -1.19 -5.64
CA SER A 40 -10.78 -1.10 -4.78
C SER A 40 -11.13 -2.51 -4.30
N ALA A 41 -10.91 -2.82 -3.01
CA ALA A 41 -11.06 -4.16 -2.44
C ALA A 41 -12.46 -4.76 -2.66
N ARG A 42 -13.49 -3.92 -2.84
CA ARG A 42 -14.87 -4.36 -3.09
C ARG A 42 -15.05 -5.11 -4.41
N LEU A 43 -14.31 -4.75 -5.46
CA LEU A 43 -14.43 -5.38 -6.78
C LEU A 43 -13.69 -6.73 -6.87
N ASP A 44 -12.78 -7.02 -5.94
CA ASP A 44 -11.98 -8.24 -5.92
C ASP A 44 -12.75 -9.42 -5.28
N CYS A 45 -13.73 -9.13 -4.41
CA CYS A 45 -14.51 -10.15 -3.70
C CYS A 45 -15.45 -10.93 -4.63
N GLU A 46 -16.11 -10.27 -5.57
CA GLU A 46 -17.17 -10.87 -6.40
C GLU A 46 -16.61 -11.86 -7.44
N GLN A 47 -15.43 -11.61 -8.00
CA GLN A 47 -14.84 -12.49 -9.02
C GLN A 47 -14.23 -13.77 -8.48
N ARG A 48 -13.94 -13.79 -7.17
CA ARG A 48 -13.18 -14.86 -6.55
C ARG A 48 -14.09 -15.96 -5.99
N LEU A 49 -15.31 -15.58 -5.62
CA LEU A 49 -16.36 -16.46 -5.10
C LEU A 49 -17.44 -16.75 -6.15
N ASP A 50 -17.11 -16.59 -7.43
CA ASP A 50 -18.06 -16.69 -8.55
C ASP A 50 -18.43 -18.14 -8.94
N GLY A 51 -17.86 -19.13 -8.26
CA GLY A 51 -18.06 -20.55 -8.53
C GLY A 51 -17.46 -21.02 -9.86
N LYS A 52 -16.73 -20.16 -10.57
CA LYS A 52 -16.06 -20.53 -11.83
C LYS A 52 -14.75 -21.26 -11.54
N PRO A 53 -14.29 -22.11 -12.45
CA PRO A 53 -13.00 -22.77 -12.27
C PRO A 53 -11.87 -21.75 -12.29
N HIS A 54 -11.08 -21.73 -11.22
CA HIS A 54 -9.86 -20.94 -11.11
C HIS A 54 -8.65 -21.84 -11.36
N PHE A 55 -7.65 -21.32 -12.08
CA PHE A 55 -6.48 -22.10 -12.48
C PHE A 55 -5.18 -21.43 -12.05
N PHE A 56 -4.26 -22.24 -11.53
CA PHE A 56 -2.91 -21.81 -11.20
C PHE A 56 -2.01 -21.79 -12.41
N TYR A 57 -1.20 -20.75 -12.49
CA TYR A 57 -0.10 -20.65 -13.43
C TYR A 57 1.18 -20.31 -12.69
N LYS A 58 2.31 -20.72 -13.26
CA LYS A 58 3.62 -20.36 -12.77
C LYS A 58 4.05 -19.02 -13.38
N LEU A 59 4.61 -18.14 -12.56
CA LEU A 59 5.18 -16.88 -13.04
C LEU A 59 6.35 -17.17 -14.00
N PRO A 60 6.41 -16.50 -15.16
CA PRO A 60 7.59 -16.57 -16.01
C PRO A 60 8.74 -15.80 -15.35
N GLY A 61 9.78 -16.51 -14.93
CA GLY A 61 11.02 -15.94 -14.35
C GLY A 61 11.28 -16.33 -12.90
N ARG A 62 12.26 -15.66 -12.27
CA ARG A 62 12.67 -15.87 -10.86
C ARG A 62 11.90 -15.00 -9.86
N SER A 63 11.01 -14.12 -10.29
CA SER A 63 10.29 -13.23 -9.36
C SER A 63 9.12 -13.94 -8.68
N GLY A 64 9.14 -13.95 -7.35
CA GLY A 64 8.01 -14.37 -6.52
C GLY A 64 6.99 -13.25 -6.35
N LYS A 65 5.72 -13.61 -6.19
CA LYS A 65 4.67 -12.71 -5.70
C LYS A 65 4.41 -13.00 -4.23
N ASP A 66 4.01 -11.98 -3.48
CA ASP A 66 3.53 -12.19 -2.11
C ASP A 66 2.20 -12.95 -2.15
N CYS A 67 2.06 -13.96 -1.29
CA CYS A 67 0.82 -14.70 -1.18
C CYS A 67 -0.29 -13.82 -0.62
N ALA A 68 -1.43 -13.76 -1.32
CA ALA A 68 -2.56 -12.94 -0.91
C ALA A 68 -3.11 -13.36 0.47
N VAL A 69 -3.03 -14.65 0.81
CA VAL A 69 -3.59 -15.23 2.04
C VAL A 69 -2.63 -15.12 3.22
N CYS A 70 -1.44 -15.69 3.12
CA CYS A 70 -0.55 -15.89 4.27
C CYS A 70 0.61 -14.89 4.35
N SER A 71 0.80 -14.01 3.35
CA SER A 71 1.87 -13.00 3.42
C SER A 71 1.39 -11.77 4.16
N ASP A 72 2.12 -11.42 5.22
CA ASP A 72 1.92 -10.19 5.98
C ASP A 72 3.22 -9.38 6.08
N ARG A 73 3.21 -8.16 5.53
CA ARG A 73 4.36 -7.25 5.59
C ARG A 73 4.43 -6.45 6.90
N LYS A 74 3.37 -6.46 7.71
CA LYS A 74 3.34 -5.74 8.99
C LYS A 74 4.12 -6.48 10.08
N THR A 75 4.17 -7.81 9.99
CA THR A 75 4.94 -8.66 10.90
C THR A 75 6.37 -8.84 10.38
N LYS A 76 7.36 -8.69 11.27
CA LYS A 76 8.77 -8.90 10.93
C LYS A 76 8.96 -10.36 10.53
N GLY A 77 9.40 -10.60 9.28
CA GLY A 77 9.54 -11.95 8.72
C GLY A 77 8.24 -12.58 8.22
N GLY A 78 7.11 -11.87 8.22
CA GLY A 78 5.81 -12.38 7.77
C GLY A 78 5.63 -12.43 6.25
N ARG A 79 6.62 -11.97 5.46
CA ARG A 79 6.56 -12.02 4.00
C ARG A 79 6.66 -13.46 3.53
N ARG A 80 5.64 -13.92 2.82
CA ARG A 80 5.60 -15.26 2.21
C ARG A 80 5.41 -15.16 0.71
N GLU A 81 6.42 -15.57 -0.03
CA GLU A 81 6.41 -15.51 -1.49
C GLU A 81 5.95 -16.84 -2.11
N THR A 82 5.41 -16.75 -3.32
CA THR A 82 5.01 -17.88 -4.16
C THR A 82 5.34 -17.59 -5.61
N VAL A 83 5.67 -18.65 -6.35
CA VAL A 83 5.86 -18.62 -7.81
C VAL A 83 4.57 -18.88 -8.57
N PHE A 84 3.48 -19.17 -7.86
CA PHE A 84 2.19 -19.49 -8.44
C PHE A 84 1.20 -18.34 -8.28
N PHE A 85 0.35 -18.16 -9.28
CA PHE A 85 -0.71 -17.17 -9.26
C PHE A 85 -1.98 -17.71 -9.93
N CYS A 86 -3.13 -17.15 -9.57
CA CYS A 86 -4.39 -17.45 -10.23
C CYS A 86 -4.59 -16.54 -11.45
N LYS A 87 -4.69 -17.07 -12.68
CA LYS A 87 -4.81 -16.26 -13.91
C LYS A 87 -6.25 -15.75 -14.17
N THR A 88 -7.23 -16.47 -13.64
CA THR A 88 -8.67 -16.19 -13.82
C THR A 88 -9.14 -15.01 -12.99
N CYS A 89 -8.51 -14.76 -11.84
CA CYS A 89 -8.73 -13.58 -11.02
C CYS A 89 -8.10 -12.33 -11.68
N ARG A 90 -8.84 -11.21 -11.74
CA ARG A 90 -8.38 -9.95 -12.38
C ARG A 90 -7.05 -9.42 -11.85
N ASN A 91 -6.77 -9.62 -10.57
CA ASN A 91 -5.54 -9.13 -9.93
C ASN A 91 -4.36 -10.10 -10.03
N ASN A 92 -4.55 -11.25 -10.67
CA ASN A 92 -3.54 -12.30 -10.79
C ASN A 92 -2.82 -12.58 -9.44
N PRO A 93 -3.57 -12.87 -8.36
CA PRO A 93 -3.04 -12.94 -7.01
C PRO A 93 -2.05 -14.10 -6.88
N GLY A 94 -0.95 -13.84 -6.17
CA GLY A 94 -0.02 -14.91 -5.77
C GLY A 94 -0.69 -15.80 -4.73
N LEU A 95 -0.72 -17.11 -4.96
CA LEU A 95 -1.32 -18.08 -4.05
C LEU A 95 -0.40 -19.30 -3.92
N HIS A 96 -0.28 -19.85 -2.72
CA HIS A 96 0.35 -21.16 -2.57
C HIS A 96 -0.62 -22.26 -3.03
N PRO A 97 -0.13 -23.32 -3.69
CA PRO A 97 -0.92 -24.52 -3.95
C PRO A 97 -1.49 -25.11 -2.66
N GLY A 98 -2.73 -25.61 -2.70
CA GLY A 98 -3.42 -26.18 -1.54
C GLY A 98 -4.22 -25.14 -0.76
N GLU A 99 -4.00 -25.08 0.56
CA GLU A 99 -4.87 -24.36 1.52
C GLU A 99 -5.06 -22.87 1.18
N CYS A 100 -3.99 -22.17 0.79
CA CYS A 100 -4.08 -20.75 0.46
C CYS A 100 -5.00 -20.52 -0.74
N PHE A 101 -5.03 -21.42 -1.71
CA PHE A 101 -5.91 -21.27 -2.86
C PHE A 101 -7.35 -21.65 -2.55
N GLU A 102 -7.56 -22.71 -1.79
CA GLU A 102 -8.90 -23.10 -1.35
C GLU A 102 -9.54 -21.98 -0.52
N ARG A 103 -8.85 -21.50 0.51
CA ARG A 103 -9.32 -20.39 1.35
C ARG A 103 -9.56 -19.13 0.53
N PHE A 104 -8.71 -18.90 -0.49
CA PHE A 104 -8.89 -17.76 -1.37
C PHE A 104 -10.14 -17.91 -2.25
N HIS A 105 -10.56 -19.08 -2.71
CA HIS A 105 -11.74 -19.17 -3.59
C HIS A 105 -13.02 -19.60 -2.86
N THR A 106 -12.99 -19.75 -1.53
CA THR A 106 -14.14 -20.24 -0.75
C THR A 106 -14.60 -19.28 0.35
N LEU A 107 -13.68 -18.58 1.03
CA LEU A 107 -14.01 -17.80 2.22
C LEU A 107 -14.12 -16.30 1.89
N PRO A 108 -15.18 -15.58 2.30
CA PRO A 108 -15.26 -14.12 2.16
C PRO A 108 -14.10 -13.40 2.84
N GLN A 109 -13.67 -13.92 4.00
CA GLN A 109 -12.50 -13.45 4.75
C GLN A 109 -11.44 -14.54 4.73
N TYR A 110 -10.31 -14.26 4.09
CA TYR A 110 -9.25 -15.24 3.84
C TYR A 110 -7.93 -14.90 4.51
N ARG A 111 -7.75 -13.66 4.98
CA ARG A 111 -6.58 -13.19 5.72
C ARG A 111 -6.81 -13.29 7.21
#